data_AF-A0A7C1VZK2-F1
#
_entry.id   AF-A0A7C1VZK2-F1
#
_cell.length_a   1.000
_cell.length_b   1.000
_cell.length_c   1.000
_cell.angle_alpha   90.00
_cell.angle_beta   90.00
_cell.angle_gamma   90.00
#
_symmetry.space_group_name_H-M   'P 1'
#
loop_
_entity.id
_entity.type
_entity.pdbx_description
1 polymer ?
#
loop_
_entity_poly.entity_id
_entity_poly.type
_entity_poly.pdbx_seq_one_letter_code
_entity_poly.pdbx_strand_id
1 'polypeptide(L)'
;MYVTRDKTALKRDYRGLRAIPSVQQTSVIAISPVFYRDPQVLAVLDEIIRRESNGNLLAKNPKSTASGLTQLISSTVELCEVNLNKEIDPFNSSDNLECALWLLEQPNGIKHWDASGPYSYD
;
A
#
# COMPACT_ATOMS: atom_id res chain seq x y z
N MET A 1 -4.43 -55.33 -25.86
CA MET A 1 -4.77 -56.22 -24.74
C MET A 1 -3.51 -57.00 -24.41
N TYR A 2 -2.84 -56.72 -23.28
CA TYR A 2 -1.98 -57.62 -22.48
C TYR A 2 -1.36 -56.81 -21.31
N VAL A 3 -1.81 -57.16 -20.10
CA VAL A 3 -1.12 -57.34 -18.82
C VAL A 3 0.00 -56.38 -18.40
N THR A 4 -0.17 -55.73 -17.25
CA THR A 4 0.90 -55.54 -16.26
C THR A 4 0.42 -55.90 -14.84
N ARG A 5 1.39 -56.38 -14.06
CA ARG A 5 1.27 -57.22 -12.86
C ARG A 5 1.03 -56.44 -11.56
N ASP A 6 0.34 -57.15 -10.67
CA ASP A 6 0.31 -57.12 -9.20
C ASP A 6 1.48 -56.42 -8.47
N LYS A 7 1.13 -55.59 -7.48
CA LYS A 7 1.95 -55.28 -6.30
C LYS A 7 1.07 -55.22 -5.04
N THR A 8 0.78 -56.38 -4.50
CA THR A 8 0.60 -56.59 -3.06
C THR A 8 1.75 -55.95 -2.28
N ALA A 9 1.48 -54.93 -1.46
CA ALA A 9 2.09 -54.76 -0.13
C ALA A 9 1.47 -53.57 0.62
N LEU A 10 1.31 -53.77 1.93
CA LEU A 10 1.01 -52.80 2.99
C LEU A 10 -0.46 -52.39 3.18
N LYS A 11 -1.22 -53.36 3.72
CA LYS A 11 -2.21 -53.06 4.76
C LYS A 11 -1.52 -52.30 5.90
N ARG A 12 -1.79 -51.01 6.04
CA ARG A 12 -1.61 -50.29 7.31
C ARG A 12 -2.99 -50.04 7.90
N ASP A 13 -3.20 -50.65 9.06
CA ASP A 13 -4.30 -50.39 9.98
C ASP A 13 -4.38 -48.89 10.30
N TYR A 14 -5.51 -48.25 9.99
CA TYR A 14 -5.91 -46.97 10.56
C TYR A 14 -7.30 -47.12 11.19
N ARG A 15 -7.45 -48.08 12.11
CA ARG A 15 -8.53 -48.03 13.09
C ARG A 15 -8.15 -46.99 14.14
N GLY A 16 -8.67 -45.77 14.01
CA GLY A 16 -8.48 -44.72 15.03
C GLY A 16 -8.57 -43.27 14.60
N LEU A 17 -8.93 -42.95 13.35
CA LEU A 17 -9.14 -41.55 12.94
C LEU A 17 -10.49 -41.07 13.47
N ARG A 18 -10.46 -40.43 14.64
CA ARG A 18 -11.53 -39.53 15.09
C ARG A 18 -11.78 -38.52 13.97
N ALA A 19 -13.05 -38.36 13.61
CA ALA A 19 -13.48 -37.35 12.65
C ALA A 19 -12.91 -35.98 13.06
N ILE A 20 -12.03 -35.43 12.21
CA ILE A 20 -11.65 -34.03 12.29
C ILE A 20 -12.91 -33.28 11.85
N PRO A 21 -13.54 -32.44 12.68
CA PRO A 21 -14.65 -31.64 12.22
C PRO A 21 -14.16 -30.77 11.06
N SER A 22 -14.87 -30.87 9.94
CA SER A 22 -14.79 -29.96 8.80
C SER A 22 -14.69 -28.53 9.30
N VAL A 23 -13.47 -27.97 9.24
CA VAL A 23 -13.28 -26.53 9.41
C VAL A 23 -13.91 -25.93 8.16
N GLN A 24 -15.14 -25.44 8.32
CA GLN A 24 -15.80 -24.61 7.34
C GLN A 24 -14.80 -23.52 6.95
N GLN A 25 -14.43 -23.48 5.67
CA GLN A 25 -13.68 -22.38 5.10
C GLN A 25 -14.49 -21.11 5.33
N THR A 26 -14.18 -20.39 6.40
CA THR A 26 -14.56 -18.99 6.51
C THR A 26 -13.80 -18.29 5.42
N SER A 27 -14.52 -17.94 4.35
CA SER A 27 -14.09 -16.97 3.36
C SER A 27 -13.62 -15.72 4.11
N VAL A 28 -12.30 -15.58 4.23
CA VAL A 28 -11.70 -14.33 4.67
C VAL A 28 -12.05 -13.34 3.58
N ILE A 29 -13.07 -12.52 3.83
CA ILE A 29 -13.38 -11.37 3.00
C ILE A 29 -12.10 -10.54 3.00
N ALA A 30 -11.40 -10.50 1.87
CA ALA A 30 -10.31 -9.58 1.63
C ALA A 30 -10.94 -8.17 1.60
N ILE A 31 -11.16 -7.61 2.79
CA ILE A 31 -11.45 -6.20 2.95
C ILE A 31 -10.16 -5.49 2.52
N SER A 32 -10.21 -4.84 1.36
CA SER A 32 -9.15 -3.94 0.89
C SER A 32 -8.73 -3.02 2.04
N PRO A 33 -7.42 -2.82 2.32
CA PRO A 33 -6.93 -2.20 3.54
C PRO A 33 -7.16 -0.68 3.65
N VAL A 34 -8.16 -0.13 2.95
CA VAL A 34 -8.33 1.33 2.78
C VAL A 34 -8.87 2.04 4.04
N PHE A 35 -9.36 1.33 5.06
CA PHE A 35 -10.26 1.95 6.05
C PHE A 35 -9.76 2.16 7.48
N TYR A 36 -8.50 1.88 7.81
CA TYR A 36 -7.91 2.35 9.08
C TYR A 36 -6.50 2.86 8.86
N ARG A 37 -6.37 4.09 8.37
CA ARG A 37 -5.08 4.80 8.44
C ARG A 37 -4.97 5.47 9.81
N ASP A 38 -3.75 5.51 10.33
CA ASP A 38 -3.42 6.17 11.59
C ASP A 38 -3.90 7.63 11.53
N PRO A 39 -4.73 8.10 12.49
CA PRO A 39 -5.17 9.49 12.55
C PRO A 39 -4.01 10.49 12.54
N GLN A 40 -2.83 10.12 13.06
CA GLN A 40 -1.65 10.96 13.02
C GLN A 40 -1.14 11.15 11.59
N VAL A 41 -1.10 10.08 10.78
CA VAL A 41 -0.71 10.16 9.36
C VAL A 41 -1.65 11.07 8.59
N LEU A 42 -2.96 11.01 8.87
CA LEU A 42 -3.94 11.88 8.23
C LEU A 42 -3.77 13.35 8.63
N ALA A 43 -3.47 13.63 9.91
CA ALA A 43 -3.20 14.99 10.38
C ALA A 43 -1.93 15.57 9.73
N VAL A 44 -0.87 14.76 9.61
CA VAL A 44 0.37 15.17 8.92
C VAL A 44 0.11 15.44 7.43
N LEU A 45 -0.66 14.58 6.77
CA LEU A 45 -1.02 14.78 5.37
C LEU A 45 -1.80 16.09 5.14
N ASP A 46 -2.78 16.39 6.01
CA ASP A 46 -3.54 17.64 5.93
C ASP A 46 -2.62 18.87 6.07
N GLU A 47 -1.68 18.83 7.01
CA GLU A 47 -0.71 19.91 7.20
C GLU A 47 0.24 20.05 6.00
N ILE A 48 0.67 18.96 5.39
CA ILE A 48 1.45 18.97 4.13
C ILE A 48 0.64 19.67 3.04
N ILE A 49 -0.59 19.24 2.79
CA ILE A 49 -1.44 19.83 1.72
C ILE A 49 -1.61 21.33 1.94
N ARG A 50 -1.85 21.74 3.18
CA ARG A 50 -2.01 23.14 3.54
C ARG A 50 -0.76 23.98 3.27
N ARG A 51 0.43 23.48 3.64
CA ARG A 51 1.71 24.20 3.45
C ARG A 51 2.18 24.19 2.00
N GLU A 52 2.03 23.07 1.32
CA GLU A 52 2.60 22.84 -0.01
C GLU A 52 1.80 23.51 -1.13
N SER A 53 0.47 23.43 -1.05
CA SER A 53 -0.41 23.89 -2.14
C SER A 53 -1.59 24.73 -1.68
N ASN A 54 -1.82 24.85 -0.36
CA ASN A 54 -3.04 25.41 0.20
C ASN A 54 -4.30 24.74 -0.40
N GLY A 55 -4.23 23.43 -0.63
CA GLY A 55 -5.32 22.63 -1.22
C GLY A 55 -5.49 22.78 -2.74
N ASN A 56 -4.57 23.42 -3.44
CA ASN A 56 -4.65 23.56 -4.90
C ASN A 56 -4.05 22.34 -5.62
N LEU A 57 -4.91 21.47 -6.13
CA LEU A 57 -4.50 20.29 -6.91
C LEU A 57 -3.69 20.62 -8.17
N LEU A 58 -3.85 21.81 -8.74
CA LEU A 58 -3.13 22.23 -9.93
C LEU A 58 -1.89 23.07 -9.60
N ALA A 59 -1.49 23.12 -8.32
CA ALA A 59 -0.30 23.83 -7.91
C ALA A 59 0.95 23.26 -8.60
N LYS A 60 1.76 24.16 -9.15
CA LYS A 60 3.05 23.84 -9.77
C LYS A 60 4.09 24.84 -9.31
N ASN A 61 5.20 24.34 -8.78
CA ASN A 61 6.30 25.19 -8.40
C ASN A 61 7.08 25.64 -9.65
N PRO A 62 7.28 26.95 -9.90
CA PRO A 62 8.04 27.42 -11.06
C PRO A 62 9.56 27.18 -10.95
N LYS A 63 10.06 26.84 -9.75
CA LYS A 63 11.50 26.67 -9.47
C LYS A 63 11.93 25.20 -9.32
N SER A 64 10.99 24.27 -9.32
CA SER A 64 11.26 22.83 -9.18
C SER A 64 10.25 22.01 -9.99
N THR A 65 10.37 20.68 -9.93
CA THR A 65 9.39 19.78 -10.53
C THR A 65 8.21 19.46 -9.60
N ALA A 66 8.14 20.13 -8.45
CA ALA A 66 7.09 19.92 -7.47
C ALA A 66 5.70 20.27 -8.02
N SER A 67 4.75 19.36 -7.84
CA SER A 67 3.40 19.49 -8.40
C SER A 67 2.31 18.82 -7.57
N GLY A 68 1.09 19.28 -7.74
CA GLY A 68 -0.09 18.72 -7.08
C GLY A 68 -0.30 19.19 -5.64
N LEU A 69 -1.21 18.51 -4.94
CA LEU A 69 -1.62 18.85 -3.58
C LEU A 69 -0.46 18.84 -2.58
N THR A 70 0.42 17.84 -2.71
CA THR A 70 1.55 17.61 -1.81
C THR A 70 2.90 17.98 -2.43
N GLN A 71 2.90 18.68 -3.56
CA GLN A 71 4.12 19.18 -4.22
C GLN A 71 5.19 18.10 -4.48
N LEU A 72 4.76 16.92 -4.92
CA LEU A 72 5.66 15.81 -5.28
C LEU A 72 6.58 16.22 -6.44
N ILE A 73 7.89 16.00 -6.27
CA ILE A 73 8.90 16.19 -7.32
C ILE A 73 8.99 14.93 -8.20
N SER A 74 9.48 15.09 -9.43
CA SER A 74 9.56 13.99 -10.42
C SER A 74 10.23 12.72 -9.88
N SER A 75 11.35 12.82 -9.16
CA SER A 75 12.04 11.64 -8.60
C SER A 75 11.23 10.93 -7.50
N THR A 76 10.38 11.66 -6.79
CA THR A 76 9.47 11.07 -5.80
C THR A 76 8.28 10.40 -6.49
N VAL A 77 7.78 10.98 -7.58
CA VAL A 77 6.77 10.35 -8.44
C VAL A 77 7.30 9.03 -8.99
N GLU A 78 8.48 9.03 -9.61
CA GLU A 78 9.14 7.81 -10.14
C GLU A 78 9.30 6.73 -9.05
N LEU A 79 9.69 7.13 -7.82
CA LEU A 79 9.79 6.21 -6.70
C LEU A 79 8.43 5.58 -6.36
N CYS A 80 7.36 6.37 -6.30
CA CYS A 80 6.01 5.88 -6.07
C CYS A 80 5.54 4.96 -7.20
N GLU A 81 5.81 5.29 -8.46
CA GLU A 81 5.41 4.47 -9.61
C GLU A 81 6.04 3.07 -9.55
N VAL A 82 7.33 3.00 -9.20
CA VAL A 82 8.05 1.74 -9.03
C VAL A 82 7.46 0.91 -7.88
N ASN A 83 7.15 1.53 -6.73
CA ASN A 83 6.73 0.80 -5.54
C ASN A 83 5.23 0.45 -5.54
N LEU A 84 4.39 1.28 -6.17
CA LEU A 84 2.95 1.04 -6.32
C LEU A 84 2.62 0.28 -7.60
N ASN A 85 3.60 0.07 -8.49
CA ASN A 85 3.46 -0.63 -9.77
C ASN A 85 2.30 -0.04 -10.63
N LYS A 86 2.26 1.29 -10.72
CA LYS A 86 1.29 2.05 -11.51
C LYS A 86 1.86 3.41 -11.92
N GLU A 87 1.36 3.99 -13.00
CA GLU A 87 1.66 5.38 -13.39
C GLU A 87 0.99 6.34 -12.40
N ILE A 88 1.67 7.44 -12.06
CA ILE A 88 1.20 8.43 -11.08
C ILE A 88 1.06 9.78 -11.78
N ASP A 89 -0.18 10.25 -11.93
CA ASP A 89 -0.42 11.64 -12.33
C ASP A 89 -0.43 12.55 -11.09
N PRO A 90 0.57 13.43 -10.90
CA PRO A 90 0.61 14.30 -9.73
C PRO A 90 -0.54 15.32 -9.69
N PHE A 91 -1.24 15.57 -10.80
CA PHE A 91 -2.43 16.41 -10.86
C PHE A 91 -3.74 15.63 -10.67
N ASN A 92 -3.67 14.30 -10.57
CA ASN A 92 -4.79 13.48 -10.12
C ASN A 92 -4.79 13.41 -8.59
N SER A 93 -5.89 13.84 -7.95
CA SER A 93 -5.97 13.85 -6.49
C SER A 93 -5.76 12.48 -5.85
N SER A 94 -6.27 11.39 -6.45
CA SER A 94 -6.13 10.06 -5.90
C SER A 94 -4.67 9.60 -5.96
N ASP A 95 -4.01 9.77 -7.10
CA ASP A 95 -2.61 9.35 -7.28
C ASP A 95 -1.66 10.18 -6.42
N ASN A 96 -1.89 11.49 -6.33
CA ASN A 96 -1.09 12.39 -5.50
C ASN A 96 -1.18 12.01 -4.02
N LEU A 97 -2.40 11.78 -3.51
CA LEU A 97 -2.63 11.40 -2.12
C LEU A 97 -2.14 9.98 -1.84
N GLU A 98 -2.31 9.04 -2.77
CA GLU A 98 -1.83 7.66 -2.61
C GLU A 98 -0.31 7.60 -2.51
N CYS A 99 0.41 8.33 -3.37
CA CYS A 99 1.87 8.45 -3.28
C CYS A 99 2.29 9.12 -1.97
N ALA A 100 1.67 10.24 -1.59
CA ALA A 100 1.99 10.93 -0.33
C ALA A 100 1.75 10.05 0.90
N LEU A 101 0.64 9.32 0.93
CA LEU A 101 0.31 8.40 2.01
C LEU A 101 1.28 7.22 2.06
N TRP A 102 1.61 6.62 0.92
CA TRP A 102 2.60 5.55 0.85
C TRP A 102 3.96 6.01 1.38
N LEU A 103 4.39 7.23 1.02
CA LEU A 103 5.61 7.83 1.54
C LEU A 103 5.57 7.97 3.06
N LEU A 104 4.50 8.55 3.62
CA LEU A 104 4.35 8.72 5.08
C LEU A 104 4.39 7.41 5.86
N GLU A 105 4.01 6.29 5.23
CA GLU A 105 4.11 4.94 5.81
C GLU A 105 5.54 4.37 5.77
N GLN A 106 6.46 4.98 5.02
CA GLN A 106 7.86 4.56 4.95
C GLN A 106 8.69 5.13 6.12
N PRO A 107 9.76 4.42 6.55
CA PRO A 107 10.73 4.97 7.49
C PRO A 107 11.32 6.29 6.98
N ASN A 108 11.20 7.36 7.78
CA ASN A 108 11.61 8.73 7.40
C ASN A 108 10.87 9.33 6.20
N GLY A 109 9.69 8.81 5.83
CA GLY A 109 8.90 9.30 4.70
C GLY A 109 8.57 10.79 4.72
N ILE A 110 8.45 11.35 5.92
CA ILE A 110 8.18 12.78 6.12
C ILE A 110 9.27 13.70 5.53
N LYS A 111 10.49 13.18 5.34
CA LYS A 111 11.62 13.95 4.81
C LYS A 111 11.44 14.42 3.38
N HIS A 112 10.51 13.83 2.64
CA HIS A 112 10.16 14.29 1.31
C HIS A 112 9.61 15.73 1.30
N TRP A 113 9.23 16.27 2.47
CA TRP A 113 8.72 17.63 2.63
C TRP A 113 9.59 18.53 3.53
N ASP A 114 10.80 18.13 3.91
CA ASP A 114 11.66 18.88 4.85
C ASP A 114 11.91 20.35 4.42
N ALA A 115 11.88 20.64 3.12
CA ALA A 115 12.05 21.98 2.59
C ALA A 115 10.95 22.97 3.03
N SER A 116 9.77 22.47 3.39
CA SER A 116 8.61 23.26 3.82
C SER A 116 8.49 23.35 5.34
N GLY A 117 9.49 22.87 6.07
CA GLY A 117 9.63 22.98 7.51
C GLY A 117 9.38 21.67 8.25
N PRO A 118 9.57 21.66 9.58
CA PRO A 118 9.37 20.46 10.38
C PRO A 118 7.89 20.08 10.40
N TYR A 119 7.65 18.77 10.28
CA TYR A 119 6.38 18.11 10.55
C TYR A 119 6.65 17.13 11.71
N SER A 120 5.86 17.20 12.78
CA SER A 120 5.96 16.28 13.92
C SER A 120 4.78 15.31 13.91
N TYR A 121 5.07 14.05 14.22
CA TYR A 121 4.10 13.13 14.78
C TYR A 121 4.09 13.44 16.28
N ASP A 122 3.02 14.05 16.79
CA ASP A 122 2.88 14.33 18.22
C ASP A 122 2.56 13.07 19.03
#